data_AF-A0A8V5GPE6-F1
#
_entry.id   AF-A0A8V5GPE6-F1
#
_cell.length_a   1.000
_cell.length_b   1.000
_cell.length_c   1.000
_cell.angle_alpha   90.00
_cell.angle_beta   90.00
_cell.angle_gamma   90.00
#
_symmetry.space_group_name_H-M   'P 1'
#
loop_
_entity.id
_entity.type
_entity.pdbx_description
1 polymer ?
#
loop_
_entity_poly.entity_id
_entity_poly.type
_entity_poly.pdbx_seq_one_letter_code
_entity_poly.pdbx_strand_id
1 'polypeptide(L)'
;MGLPHSDGDQLLVPDLRPLTLWLANATELLNLSQARVQELEQELELEGESWPCPELSKDLEMCDEALGVLDEVIMSTFQQTVYYLTKRLYTTLPSLLEANPFAAPPSPPPCACAEPARAPDAVGPTLRVFEHALELGRGCRAHLLSQTCGYLLFFCNASLFNSLMERGIGDIWGGTLFQWGRAVRLRTTLDLVLDSLSSMGLGDVAAQFFQKLSAASNLLCTPRGCLAKVGVLGYTGIYWESMGVNGTPPPRSATRSRQVSDPPIDPHHPPFVSPLPPH
;
A
#
# COMPACT_ATOMS: atom_id res chain seq x y z
N MET A 1 23.59 27.93 -0.63
CA MET A 1 23.67 26.47 -0.41
C MET A 1 22.25 25.92 -0.55
N GLY A 2 21.78 25.82 -1.80
CA GLY A 2 20.45 25.30 -2.13
C GLY A 2 20.65 24.00 -2.87
N LEU A 3 20.15 22.90 -2.32
CA LEU A 3 20.09 21.62 -3.02
C LEU A 3 19.10 21.76 -4.19
N PRO A 4 19.46 21.37 -5.42
CA PRO A 4 18.49 21.30 -6.49
C PRO A 4 17.57 20.10 -6.22
N HIS A 5 16.34 20.38 -5.77
CA HIS A 5 15.22 19.48 -5.97
C HIS A 5 14.81 19.58 -7.45
N SER A 6 15.24 18.61 -8.27
CA SER A 6 14.50 18.12 -9.45
C SER A 6 15.41 17.30 -10.37
N ASP A 7 15.81 16.09 -9.95
CA ASP A 7 16.38 15.07 -10.86
C ASP A 7 15.80 13.66 -10.62
N GLY A 8 14.97 13.45 -9.59
CA GLY A 8 14.54 12.11 -9.22
C GLY A 8 13.59 11.44 -10.22
N ASP A 9 12.81 12.21 -10.98
CA ASP A 9 11.61 11.73 -11.71
C ASP A 9 11.88 10.93 -12.98
N GLN A 10 13.10 10.94 -13.52
CA GLN A 10 13.42 10.25 -14.78
C GLN A 10 14.46 9.12 -14.65
N LEU A 11 15.12 8.96 -13.50
CA LEU A 11 16.30 8.08 -13.40
C LEU A 11 15.99 6.59 -13.22
N LEU A 12 14.76 6.20 -12.92
CA LEU A 12 14.49 4.81 -12.55
C LEU A 12 14.67 3.82 -13.70
N VAL A 13 14.25 4.20 -14.91
CA VAL A 13 14.36 3.35 -16.11
C VAL A 13 15.80 3.25 -16.63
N PRO A 14 16.55 4.36 -16.80
CA PRO A 14 17.95 4.29 -17.22
C PRO A 14 18.81 3.47 -16.24
N ASP A 15 18.58 3.62 -14.94
CA ASP A 15 19.42 3.02 -13.90
C ASP A 15 19.13 1.52 -13.68
N LEU A 16 17.88 1.08 -13.87
CA LEU A 16 17.51 -0.34 -13.73
C LEU A 16 17.71 -1.17 -14.99
N ARG A 17 17.83 -0.54 -16.16
CA ARG A 17 18.01 -1.26 -17.43
C ARG A 17 19.25 -2.19 -17.42
N PRO A 18 20.44 -1.77 -16.94
CA PRO A 18 21.58 -2.67 -16.88
C PRO A 18 21.33 -3.86 -15.95
N LEU A 19 20.78 -3.62 -14.75
CA LEU A 19 20.49 -4.67 -13.78
C LEU A 19 19.53 -5.72 -14.35
N THR A 20 18.60 -5.29 -15.19
CA THR A 20 17.55 -6.16 -15.70
C THR A 20 17.99 -6.97 -16.91
N LEU A 21 18.89 -6.42 -17.71
CA LEU A 21 19.63 -7.20 -18.70
C LEU A 21 20.49 -8.27 -18.02
N TRP A 22 21.22 -7.91 -16.96
CA TRP A 22 22.01 -8.89 -16.20
C TRP A 22 21.14 -9.97 -15.58
N LEU A 23 19.99 -9.61 -14.99
CA LEU A 23 19.07 -10.56 -14.39
C LEU A 23 18.46 -11.53 -15.41
N ALA A 24 18.00 -11.01 -16.56
CA ALA A 24 17.45 -11.83 -17.64
C ALA A 24 18.52 -12.76 -18.22
N ASN A 25 19.70 -12.24 -18.55
CA ASN A 25 20.80 -13.03 -19.11
C ASN A 25 21.29 -14.10 -18.12
N ALA A 26 21.46 -13.75 -16.84
CA ALA A 26 21.89 -14.71 -15.83
C ALA A 26 20.84 -15.82 -15.63
N THR A 27 19.56 -15.46 -15.64
CA THR A 27 18.46 -16.44 -15.55
C THR A 27 18.42 -17.38 -16.76
N GLU A 28 18.63 -16.85 -17.96
CA GLU A 28 18.67 -17.64 -19.19
C GLU A 28 19.87 -18.59 -19.21
N LEU A 29 21.07 -18.07 -18.88
CA LEU A 29 22.28 -18.88 -18.75
C LEU A 29 22.11 -19.98 -17.70
N LEU A 30 21.47 -19.68 -16.58
CA LEU A 30 21.22 -20.67 -15.53
C LEU A 30 20.31 -21.78 -16.04
N ASN A 31 19.18 -21.43 -16.67
CA ASN A 31 18.25 -22.43 -17.19
C ASN A 31 18.90 -23.31 -18.26
N LEU A 32 19.68 -22.72 -19.18
CA LEU A 32 20.37 -23.46 -20.23
C LEU A 32 21.44 -24.39 -19.66
N SER A 33 22.23 -23.89 -18.70
CA SER A 33 23.31 -24.66 -18.08
C SER A 33 22.74 -25.78 -17.21
N GLN A 34 21.66 -25.54 -16.46
CA GLN A 34 20.97 -26.56 -15.67
C GLN A 34 20.43 -27.69 -16.56
N ALA A 35 19.79 -27.35 -17.68
CA ALA A 35 19.30 -28.36 -18.63
C ALA A 35 20.44 -29.22 -19.18
N ARG A 36 21.57 -28.59 -19.54
CA ARG A 36 22.73 -29.33 -20.08
C ARG A 36 23.43 -30.20 -19.03
N VAL A 37 23.57 -29.72 -17.81
CA VAL A 37 24.12 -30.51 -16.68
C VAL A 37 23.25 -31.73 -16.42
N GLN A 38 21.93 -31.57 -16.39
CA GLN A 38 21.00 -32.69 -16.22
C GLN A 38 21.07 -33.75 -17.34
N GLU A 39 21.34 -33.34 -18.59
CA GLU A 39 21.58 -34.28 -19.69
C GLU A 39 22.88 -35.05 -19.49
N LEU A 40 23.96 -34.37 -19.11
CA LEU A 40 25.27 -34.98 -18.87
C LEU A 40 25.25 -35.93 -17.65
N GLU A 41 24.51 -35.60 -16.61
CA GLU A 41 24.29 -36.49 -15.45
C GLU A 41 23.60 -37.78 -15.88
N GLN A 42 22.58 -37.70 -16.74
CA GLN A 42 21.89 -38.88 -17.29
C GLN A 42 22.80 -39.73 -18.19
N GLU A 43 23.63 -39.09 -19.03
CA GLU A 43 24.64 -39.78 -19.85
C GLU A 43 25.64 -40.53 -18.96
N LEU A 44 26.13 -39.89 -17.88
CA LEU A 44 27.05 -40.51 -16.92
C LEU A 44 26.42 -41.67 -16.15
N GLU A 45 25.15 -41.58 -15.76
CA GLU A 45 24.42 -42.67 -15.10
C GLU A 45 24.29 -43.91 -16.01
N LEU A 46 24.05 -43.70 -17.30
CA LEU A 46 23.92 -44.78 -18.29
C LEU A 46 25.27 -45.41 -18.66
N GLU A 47 26.33 -44.60 -18.81
CA GLU A 47 27.67 -45.08 -19.17
C GLU A 47 28.47 -45.61 -17.96
N GLY A 48 28.19 -45.09 -16.76
CA GLY A 48 28.89 -45.41 -15.52
C GLY A 48 28.76 -46.87 -15.06
N GLU A 49 27.73 -47.59 -15.53
CA GLU A 49 27.62 -49.04 -15.32
C GLU A 49 28.59 -49.84 -16.21
N SER A 50 29.05 -49.27 -17.32
CA SER A 50 29.96 -49.93 -18.27
C SER A 50 31.41 -49.50 -18.11
N TRP A 51 31.69 -48.21 -17.90
CA TRP A 51 33.04 -47.65 -17.69
C TRP A 51 32.96 -46.28 -16.97
N PRO A 52 33.52 -46.12 -15.75
CA PRO A 52 33.52 -44.83 -15.07
C PRO A 52 34.35 -43.79 -15.84
N CYS A 53 33.81 -42.58 -16.05
CA CYS A 53 34.51 -41.45 -16.65
C CYS A 53 34.80 -40.38 -15.57
N PRO A 54 35.98 -40.40 -14.90
CA PRO A 54 36.29 -39.51 -13.79
C PRO A 54 36.36 -38.03 -14.21
N GLU A 55 36.71 -37.77 -15.46
CA GLU A 55 36.82 -36.42 -16.03
C GLU A 55 35.43 -35.76 -16.12
N LEU A 56 34.43 -36.49 -16.64
CA LEU A 56 33.05 -36.01 -16.72
C LEU A 56 32.45 -35.74 -15.33
N SER A 57 32.69 -36.63 -14.36
CA SER A 57 32.24 -36.42 -12.97
C SER A 57 32.82 -35.13 -12.37
N LYS A 58 34.11 -34.87 -12.62
CA LYS A 58 34.76 -33.65 -12.15
C LYS A 58 34.22 -32.40 -12.84
N ASP A 59 33.96 -32.49 -14.14
CA ASP A 59 33.36 -31.38 -14.90
C ASP A 59 31.95 -31.05 -14.40
N LEU A 60 31.14 -32.06 -14.04
CA LEU A 60 29.83 -31.88 -13.42
C LEU A 60 29.91 -31.17 -12.05
N GLU A 61 30.86 -31.56 -11.19
CA GLU A 61 31.10 -30.87 -9.90
C GLU A 61 31.48 -29.39 -10.12
N MET A 62 32.33 -29.09 -11.11
CA MET A 62 32.69 -27.71 -11.45
C MET A 62 31.48 -26.94 -12.03
N CYS A 63 30.62 -27.61 -12.80
CA CYS A 63 29.38 -27.02 -13.28
C CYS A 63 28.42 -26.69 -12.13
N ASP A 64 28.25 -27.57 -11.15
CA ASP A 64 27.41 -27.32 -9.98
C ASP A 64 27.88 -26.09 -9.18
N GLU A 65 29.20 -25.97 -8.96
CA GLU A 65 29.79 -24.78 -8.33
C GLU A 65 29.51 -23.51 -9.15
N ALA A 66 29.66 -23.57 -10.48
CA ALA A 66 29.38 -22.44 -11.37
C ALA A 66 27.88 -22.05 -11.41
N LEU A 67 26.97 -23.04 -11.36
CA LEU A 67 25.53 -22.81 -11.26
C LEU A 67 25.18 -22.12 -9.94
N GLY A 68 25.81 -22.51 -8.83
CA GLY A 68 25.68 -21.84 -7.54
C GLY A 68 26.08 -20.37 -7.58
N VAL A 69 27.24 -20.06 -8.19
CA VAL A 69 27.69 -18.67 -8.39
C VAL A 69 26.68 -17.88 -9.25
N LEU A 70 26.12 -18.50 -10.27
CA LEU A 70 25.14 -17.84 -11.14
C LEU A 70 23.83 -17.55 -10.40
N ASP A 71 23.37 -18.45 -9.52
CA ASP A 71 22.25 -18.21 -8.61
C ASP A 71 22.53 -17.04 -7.65
N GLU A 72 23.75 -16.93 -7.10
CA GLU A 72 24.14 -15.78 -6.25
C GLU A 72 24.08 -14.45 -7.02
N VAL A 73 24.50 -14.44 -8.28
CA VAL A 73 24.39 -13.26 -9.15
C VAL A 73 22.94 -12.88 -9.39
N ILE A 74 22.06 -13.85 -9.68
CA ILE A 74 20.62 -13.64 -9.84
C ILE A 74 20.02 -13.06 -8.55
N MET A 75 20.33 -13.66 -7.41
CA MET A 75 19.82 -13.23 -6.10
C MET A 75 20.27 -11.81 -5.75
N SER A 76 21.56 -11.51 -5.92
CA SER A 76 22.13 -10.19 -5.64
C SER A 76 21.53 -9.12 -6.57
N THR A 77 21.37 -9.44 -7.86
CA THR A 77 20.79 -8.53 -8.86
C THR A 77 19.30 -8.28 -8.60
N PHE A 78 18.57 -9.32 -8.18
CA PHE A 78 17.18 -9.22 -7.77
C PHE A 78 17.02 -8.31 -6.54
N GLN A 79 17.82 -8.53 -5.50
CA GLN A 79 17.82 -7.71 -4.29
C GLN A 79 18.09 -6.23 -4.63
N GLN A 80 19.06 -5.97 -5.50
CA GLN A 80 19.38 -4.60 -5.94
C GLN A 80 18.21 -3.95 -6.70
N THR A 81 17.54 -4.72 -7.56
CA THR A 81 16.34 -4.27 -8.30
C THR A 81 15.23 -3.87 -7.32
N VAL A 82 14.94 -4.75 -6.35
CA VAL A 82 13.93 -4.51 -5.31
C VAL A 82 14.27 -3.28 -4.46
N TYR A 83 15.53 -3.11 -4.07
CA TYR A 83 16.01 -1.94 -3.32
C TYR A 83 15.72 -0.62 -4.05
N TYR A 84 16.05 -0.52 -5.34
CA TYR A 84 15.83 0.72 -6.09
C TYR A 84 14.36 1.00 -6.36
N LEU A 85 13.56 -0.03 -6.64
CA LEU A 85 12.10 0.10 -6.80
C LEU A 85 11.47 0.62 -5.50
N THR A 86 11.81 0.04 -4.35
CA THR A 86 11.28 0.49 -3.05
C THR A 86 11.80 1.86 -2.63
N LYS A 87 13.08 2.17 -2.90
CA LYS A 87 13.63 3.51 -2.69
C LYS A 87 12.85 4.57 -3.43
N ARG A 88 12.38 4.27 -4.65
CA ARG A 88 11.48 5.18 -5.37
C ARG A 88 10.10 5.24 -4.77
N LEU A 89 9.50 4.10 -4.42
CA LEU A 89 8.19 4.10 -3.78
C LEU A 89 8.18 4.96 -2.50
N TYR A 90 9.27 4.96 -1.74
CA TYR A 90 9.41 5.87 -0.58
C TYR A 90 9.25 7.35 -0.95
N THR A 91 9.68 7.77 -2.14
CA THR A 91 9.56 9.18 -2.56
C THR A 91 8.21 9.50 -3.21
N THR A 92 7.52 8.50 -3.78
CA THR A 92 6.24 8.72 -4.50
C THR A 92 5.00 8.38 -3.69
N LEU A 93 5.09 7.49 -2.68
CA LEU A 93 3.93 7.10 -1.87
C LEU A 93 3.30 8.25 -1.05
N PRO A 94 4.07 9.20 -0.46
CA PRO A 94 3.47 10.28 0.32
C PRO A 94 2.50 11.16 -0.48
N SER A 95 2.75 11.37 -1.77
CA SER A 95 1.88 12.18 -2.63
C SER A 95 0.50 11.55 -2.84
N LEU A 96 0.37 10.22 -2.73
CA LEU A 96 -0.92 9.53 -2.80
C LEU A 96 -1.86 9.95 -1.66
N LEU A 97 -1.31 10.21 -0.47
CA LEU A 97 -2.09 10.62 0.69
C LEU A 97 -2.46 12.11 0.65
N GLU A 98 -1.76 12.90 -0.16
CA GLU A 98 -1.93 14.35 -0.29
C GLU A 98 -2.74 14.74 -1.53
N ALA A 99 -2.89 13.80 -2.46
CA ALA A 99 -3.62 13.94 -3.70
C ALA A 99 -5.04 14.49 -3.49
N ASN A 100 -5.44 15.42 -4.35
CA ASN A 100 -6.80 15.93 -4.40
C ASN A 100 -7.47 15.52 -5.73
N PRO A 101 -8.29 14.46 -5.75
CA PRO A 101 -9.03 14.05 -6.94
C PRO A 101 -10.07 15.09 -7.41
N PHE A 102 -10.46 16.02 -6.55
CA PHE A 102 -11.45 17.07 -6.83
C PHE A 102 -10.82 18.42 -7.20
N ALA A 103 -9.49 18.49 -7.35
CA ALA A 103 -8.81 19.73 -7.76
C ALA A 103 -9.25 20.16 -9.16
N ALA A 104 -9.43 21.48 -9.34
CA ALA A 104 -9.77 22.09 -10.62
C ALA A 104 -8.63 21.91 -11.66
N PRO A 105 -8.92 21.97 -12.97
CA PRO A 105 -7.87 21.96 -14.00
C PRO A 105 -6.85 23.09 -13.78
N PRO A 106 -5.60 22.94 -14.24
CA PRO A 106 -4.51 23.85 -13.92
C PRO A 106 -4.81 25.27 -14.40
N SER A 107 -5.24 26.15 -13.49
CA SER A 107 -5.15 27.59 -13.65
C SER A 107 -3.73 28.04 -13.25
N PRO A 108 -3.12 29.01 -13.93
CA PRO A 108 -1.79 29.52 -13.55
C PRO A 108 -1.83 30.02 -12.09
N PRO A 109 -0.88 29.63 -11.23
CA PRO A 109 -0.96 29.88 -9.79
C PRO A 109 -0.77 31.37 -9.48
N PRO A 110 -1.61 32.00 -8.63
CA PRO A 110 -1.37 33.36 -8.16
C PRO A 110 -0.36 33.47 -7.02
N CYS A 111 -0.04 32.40 -6.27
CA CYS A 111 0.80 32.48 -5.06
C CYS A 111 1.47 31.14 -4.73
N ALA A 112 2.66 31.21 -4.12
CA ALA A 112 3.56 30.10 -3.77
C ALA A 112 3.10 29.22 -2.57
N CYS A 113 1.80 28.94 -2.47
CA CYS A 113 1.28 27.91 -1.57
C CYS A 113 1.09 26.64 -2.40
N ALA A 114 1.82 25.57 -2.08
CA ALA A 114 1.73 24.31 -2.82
C ALA A 114 0.30 23.75 -2.75
N GLU A 115 -0.48 23.93 -3.82
CA GLU A 115 -1.77 23.28 -3.99
C GLU A 115 -1.57 21.76 -4.10
N PRO A 116 -2.41 20.93 -3.46
CA PRO A 116 -2.30 19.48 -3.55
C PRO A 116 -2.45 19.02 -5.00
N ALA A 117 -1.51 18.19 -5.46
CA ALA A 117 -1.52 17.66 -6.83
C ALA A 117 -2.82 16.92 -7.14
N ARG A 118 -3.27 17.00 -8.39
CA ARG A 118 -4.45 16.26 -8.87
C ARG A 118 -4.20 14.76 -8.73
N ALA A 119 -5.22 13.97 -8.38
CA ALA A 119 -5.04 12.54 -8.17
C ALA A 119 -4.40 11.77 -9.35
N PRO A 120 -4.75 12.01 -10.63
CA PRO A 120 -4.07 11.33 -11.74
C PRO A 120 -2.57 11.64 -11.81
N ASP A 121 -2.20 12.90 -11.51
CA ASP A 121 -0.82 13.36 -11.53
C ASP A 121 -0.01 12.85 -10.33
N ALA A 122 -0.66 12.69 -9.17
CA ALA A 122 -0.05 12.16 -7.96
C ALA A 122 0.13 10.64 -7.99
N VAL A 123 -0.78 9.92 -8.65
CA VAL A 123 -0.81 8.45 -8.72
C VAL A 123 0.17 7.89 -9.77
N GLY A 124 0.30 8.59 -10.91
CA GLY A 124 1.14 8.17 -12.04
C GLY A 124 2.56 7.74 -11.66
N PRO A 125 3.33 8.54 -10.89
CA PRO A 125 4.70 8.18 -10.50
C PRO A 125 4.82 6.87 -9.72
N THR A 126 3.84 6.56 -8.86
CA THR A 126 3.82 5.29 -8.12
C THR A 126 3.46 4.12 -9.04
N LEU A 127 2.47 4.31 -9.91
CA LEU A 127 2.07 3.28 -10.87
C LEU A 127 3.19 2.92 -11.85
N ARG A 128 3.98 3.90 -12.31
CA ARG A 128 5.15 3.63 -13.16
C ARG A 128 6.17 2.69 -12.52
N VAL A 129 6.29 2.69 -11.20
CA VAL A 129 7.18 1.72 -10.51
C VAL A 129 6.69 0.29 -10.72
N PHE A 130 5.37 0.07 -10.67
CA PHE A 130 4.77 -1.23 -10.95
C PHE A 130 4.87 -1.61 -12.43
N GLU A 131 4.64 -0.65 -13.34
CA GLU A 131 4.82 -0.87 -14.79
C GLU A 131 6.24 -1.33 -15.09
N HIS A 132 7.24 -0.64 -14.54
CA HIS A 132 8.62 -1.05 -14.71
C HIS A 132 8.88 -2.40 -14.07
N ALA A 133 8.47 -2.65 -12.82
CA ALA A 133 8.64 -3.96 -12.21
C ALA A 133 8.07 -5.11 -13.08
N LEU A 134 6.91 -4.90 -13.71
CA LEU A 134 6.31 -5.85 -14.64
C LEU A 134 7.10 -5.99 -15.94
N GLU A 135 7.57 -4.89 -16.54
CA GLU A 135 8.44 -4.90 -17.70
C GLU A 135 9.75 -5.66 -17.42
N LEU A 136 10.35 -5.42 -16.25
CA LEU A 136 11.58 -6.07 -15.80
C LEU A 136 11.39 -7.57 -15.62
N GLY A 137 10.23 -8.01 -15.12
CA GLY A 137 9.94 -9.42 -14.92
C GLY A 137 9.58 -10.21 -16.18
N ARG A 138 9.32 -9.58 -17.33
CA ARG A 138 8.96 -10.29 -18.58
C ARG A 138 10.04 -11.24 -19.10
N GLY A 139 11.31 -10.97 -18.79
CA GLY A 139 12.45 -11.83 -19.15
C GLY A 139 12.94 -12.74 -18.01
N CYS A 140 12.27 -12.72 -16.85
CA CYS A 140 12.70 -13.45 -15.67
C CYS A 140 11.78 -14.65 -15.39
N ARG A 141 12.19 -15.52 -14.45
CA ARG A 141 11.31 -16.60 -13.94
C ARG A 141 10.02 -15.99 -13.40
N ALA A 142 8.87 -16.58 -13.74
CA ALA A 142 7.54 -16.10 -13.29
C ALA A 142 7.44 -16.01 -11.75
N HIS A 143 8.10 -16.92 -11.04
CA HIS A 143 8.19 -16.88 -9.58
C HIS A 143 8.84 -15.58 -9.09
N LEU A 144 9.91 -15.14 -9.75
CA LEU A 144 10.67 -13.96 -9.34
C LEU A 144 9.85 -12.68 -9.49
N LEU A 145 9.13 -12.55 -10.62
CA LEU A 145 8.23 -11.43 -10.87
C LEU A 145 7.08 -11.38 -9.84
N SER A 146 6.46 -12.54 -9.55
CA SER A 146 5.39 -12.63 -8.55
C SER A 146 5.89 -12.23 -7.16
N GLN A 147 7.09 -12.67 -6.76
CA GLN A 147 7.73 -12.24 -5.52
C GLN A 147 7.99 -10.73 -5.48
N THR A 148 8.52 -10.13 -6.57
CA THR A 148 8.71 -8.68 -6.64
C THR A 148 7.40 -7.95 -6.45
N CYS A 149 6.37 -8.29 -7.23
CA CYS A 149 5.07 -7.63 -7.15
C CYS A 149 4.45 -7.76 -5.75
N GLY A 150 4.49 -8.95 -5.16
CA GLY A 150 4.01 -9.18 -3.80
C GLY A 150 4.74 -8.32 -2.77
N TYR A 151 6.07 -8.23 -2.86
CA TYR A 151 6.88 -7.40 -1.97
C TYR A 151 6.57 -5.91 -2.12
N LEU A 152 6.45 -5.40 -3.37
CA LEU A 152 6.10 -4.00 -3.60
C LEU A 152 4.72 -3.66 -3.06
N LEU A 153 3.73 -4.53 -3.24
CA LEU A 153 2.37 -4.34 -2.70
C LEU A 153 2.38 -4.32 -1.17
N PHE A 154 3.09 -5.26 -0.54
CA PHE A 154 3.27 -5.29 0.91
C PHE A 154 3.90 -4.00 1.41
N PHE A 155 4.99 -3.58 0.76
CA PHE A 155 5.72 -2.37 1.09
C PHE A 155 4.83 -1.13 0.98
N CYS A 156 4.12 -0.95 -0.14
CA CYS A 156 3.19 0.17 -0.33
C CYS A 156 2.12 0.21 0.76
N ASN A 157 1.47 -0.91 1.05
CA ASN A 157 0.43 -0.98 2.07
C ASN A 157 0.97 -0.61 3.45
N ALA A 158 2.12 -1.17 3.86
CA ALA A 158 2.75 -0.88 5.14
C ALA A 158 3.14 0.60 5.26
N SER A 159 3.80 1.15 4.24
CA SER A 159 4.25 2.55 4.25
C SER A 159 3.07 3.53 4.25
N LEU A 160 2.03 3.28 3.45
CA LEU A 160 0.83 4.13 3.42
C LEU A 160 0.08 4.07 4.75
N PHE A 161 -0.06 2.87 5.33
CA PHE A 161 -0.71 2.70 6.62
C PHE A 161 0.07 3.43 7.73
N ASN A 162 1.40 3.27 7.78
CA ASN A 162 2.24 3.95 8.77
C ASN A 162 2.14 5.47 8.63
N SER A 163 2.23 5.99 7.39
CA SER A 163 2.08 7.42 7.12
C SER A 163 0.70 7.96 7.51
N LEU A 164 -0.36 7.17 7.33
CA LEU A 164 -1.70 7.54 7.78
C LEU A 164 -1.81 7.59 9.30
N MET A 165 -1.23 6.62 10.01
CA MET A 165 -1.25 6.56 11.47
C MET A 165 -0.46 7.72 12.09
N GLU A 166 0.75 8.01 11.58
CA GLU A 166 1.59 9.11 12.06
C GLU A 166 0.90 10.48 11.90
N ARG A 167 0.27 10.71 10.74
CA ARG A 167 -0.49 11.95 10.46
C ARG A 167 -1.77 12.04 11.29
N GLY A 168 -2.33 10.91 11.71
CA GLY A 168 -3.58 10.83 12.46
C GLY A 168 -3.41 11.11 13.96
N ILE A 169 -2.19 10.87 14.48
CA ILE A 169 -1.83 10.95 15.89
C ILE A 169 -1.04 12.24 16.21
N GLY A 170 -0.39 12.88 15.23
CA GLY A 170 0.48 14.05 15.46
C GLY A 170 -0.25 15.38 15.76
N ASP A 171 0.13 16.03 16.86
CA ASP A 171 -0.38 17.33 17.36
C ASP A 171 -0.24 18.50 16.36
N ILE A 172 0.70 18.43 15.41
CA ILE A 172 1.01 19.50 14.44
C ILE A 172 -0.09 19.67 13.37
N TRP A 173 -0.89 18.63 13.11
CA TRP A 173 -2.04 18.66 12.19
C TRP A 173 -3.40 18.65 12.90
N GLY A 174 -3.43 18.93 14.21
CA GLY A 174 -4.67 19.18 14.96
C GLY A 174 -5.77 18.12 14.78
N GLY A 175 -5.44 16.82 14.79
CA GLY A 175 -6.44 15.73 14.72
C GLY A 175 -7.30 15.71 13.45
N THR A 176 -6.91 16.40 12.37
CA THR A 176 -7.77 16.65 11.20
C THR A 176 -7.76 15.57 10.11
N LEU A 177 -6.99 14.48 10.23
CA LEU A 177 -7.10 13.37 9.28
C LEU A 177 -8.49 12.71 9.30
N PHE A 178 -9.19 12.81 10.45
CA PHE A 178 -10.57 12.37 10.63
C PHE A 178 -11.62 13.35 10.09
N GLN A 179 -11.22 14.34 9.28
CA GLN A 179 -12.18 15.12 8.51
C GLN A 179 -12.70 14.30 7.33
N TRP A 180 -14.03 14.16 7.25
CA TRP A 180 -14.71 13.37 6.22
C TRP A 180 -14.22 13.67 4.79
N GLY A 181 -14.03 14.95 4.45
CA GLY A 181 -13.53 15.35 3.13
C GLY A 181 -12.09 14.93 2.80
N ARG A 182 -11.24 14.62 3.81
CA ARG A 182 -9.90 14.04 3.58
C ARG A 182 -9.98 12.52 3.44
N ALA A 183 -10.84 11.89 4.23
CA ALA A 183 -11.10 10.46 4.12
C ALA A 183 -11.65 10.08 2.74
N VAL A 184 -12.60 10.85 2.22
CA VAL A 184 -13.16 10.66 0.87
C VAL A 184 -12.08 10.81 -0.19
N ARG A 185 -11.21 11.83 -0.10
CA ARG A 185 -10.08 12.01 -1.02
C ARG A 185 -9.12 10.83 -1.01
N LEU A 186 -8.72 10.38 0.18
CA LEU A 186 -7.89 9.19 0.36
C LEU A 186 -8.54 7.96 -0.28
N ARG A 187 -9.83 7.74 -0.01
CA ARG A 187 -10.57 6.60 -0.56
C ARG A 187 -10.55 6.62 -2.08
N THR A 188 -10.89 7.75 -2.70
CA THR A 188 -10.91 7.89 -4.15
C THR A 188 -9.51 7.72 -4.76
N THR A 189 -8.45 8.23 -4.13
CA THR A 189 -7.08 8.01 -4.62
C THR A 189 -6.68 6.53 -4.50
N LEU A 190 -7.05 5.85 -3.41
CA LEU A 190 -6.80 4.41 -3.26
C LEU A 190 -7.58 3.58 -4.28
N ASP A 191 -8.84 3.92 -4.57
CA ASP A 191 -9.63 3.26 -5.62
C ASP A 191 -8.95 3.40 -6.99
N LEU A 192 -8.46 4.59 -7.34
CA LEU A 192 -7.68 4.81 -8.58
C LEU A 192 -6.43 3.94 -8.65
N VAL A 193 -5.69 3.80 -7.54
CA VAL A 193 -4.49 2.93 -7.49
C VAL A 193 -4.89 1.47 -7.68
N LEU A 194 -5.92 0.99 -6.97
CA LEU A 194 -6.37 -0.40 -7.04
C LEU A 194 -6.95 -0.76 -8.41
N ASP A 195 -7.70 0.14 -9.03
CA ASP A 195 -8.22 -0.03 -10.39
C ASP A 195 -7.08 -0.10 -11.41
N SER A 196 -6.07 0.77 -11.24
CA SER A 196 -4.89 0.77 -12.11
C SER A 196 -4.06 -0.51 -11.94
N LEU A 197 -3.82 -0.96 -10.71
CA LEU A 197 -3.16 -2.24 -10.44
C LEU A 197 -3.96 -3.43 -11.01
N SER A 198 -5.30 -3.35 -10.96
CA SER A 198 -6.18 -4.34 -11.58
C SER A 198 -6.02 -4.37 -13.09
N SER A 199 -5.92 -3.21 -13.74
CA SER A 199 -5.66 -3.11 -15.19
C SER A 199 -4.30 -3.68 -15.60
N MET A 200 -3.34 -3.71 -14.70
CA MET A 200 -2.02 -4.33 -14.89
C MET A 200 -2.00 -5.85 -14.61
N GLY A 201 -3.13 -6.44 -14.21
CA GLY A 201 -3.23 -7.87 -13.86
C GLY A 201 -2.83 -8.19 -12.41
N LEU A 202 -2.65 -7.19 -11.55
CA LEU A 202 -2.28 -7.36 -10.13
C LEU A 202 -3.49 -7.25 -9.17
N GLY A 203 -4.72 -7.18 -9.70
CA GLY A 203 -5.93 -6.85 -8.94
C GLY A 203 -6.21 -7.75 -7.73
N ASP A 204 -6.22 -9.07 -7.94
CA ASP A 204 -6.54 -10.04 -6.87
C ASP A 204 -5.53 -9.99 -5.72
N VAL A 205 -4.26 -9.84 -6.05
CA VAL A 205 -3.17 -9.77 -5.06
C VAL A 205 -3.19 -8.41 -4.36
N ALA A 206 -3.37 -7.32 -5.10
CA ALA A 206 -3.48 -5.98 -4.54
C ALA A 206 -4.67 -5.87 -3.58
N ALA A 207 -5.84 -6.41 -3.93
CA ALA A 207 -7.01 -6.41 -3.07
C ALA A 207 -6.75 -7.08 -1.71
N GLN A 208 -6.01 -8.19 -1.70
CA GLN A 208 -5.62 -8.89 -0.47
C GLN A 208 -4.67 -8.03 0.40
N PHE A 209 -3.62 -7.47 -0.18
CA PHE A 209 -2.67 -6.63 0.57
C PHE A 209 -3.33 -5.36 1.14
N PHE A 210 -4.18 -4.72 0.34
CA PHE A 210 -4.80 -3.44 0.69
C PHE A 210 -6.13 -3.58 1.44
N GLN A 211 -6.58 -4.80 1.77
CA GLN A 211 -7.87 -5.05 2.41
C GLN A 211 -8.05 -4.25 3.70
N LYS A 212 -7.05 -4.29 4.59
CA LYS A 212 -7.09 -3.59 5.88
C LYS A 212 -7.09 -2.07 5.71
N LEU A 213 -6.24 -1.56 4.81
CA LEU A 213 -6.16 -0.14 4.52
C LEU A 213 -7.46 0.39 3.89
N SER A 214 -8.05 -0.39 2.99
CA SER A 214 -9.35 -0.10 2.38
C SER A 214 -10.47 -0.07 3.42
N ALA A 215 -10.50 -1.04 4.35
CA ALA A 215 -11.47 -1.06 5.45
C ALA A 215 -11.31 0.15 6.38
N ALA A 216 -10.06 0.52 6.71
CA ALA A 216 -9.77 1.71 7.50
C ALA A 216 -10.25 2.99 6.79
N SER A 217 -9.98 3.13 5.50
CA SER A 217 -10.46 4.25 4.69
C SER A 217 -12.00 4.32 4.65
N ASN A 218 -12.70 3.18 4.50
CA ASN A 218 -14.16 3.11 4.55
C ASN A 218 -14.72 3.55 5.91
N LEU A 219 -14.05 3.16 7.01
CA LEU A 219 -14.41 3.59 8.35
C LEU A 219 -14.27 5.11 8.50
N LEU A 220 -13.17 5.68 8.01
CA LEU A 220 -12.92 7.13 8.03
C LEU A 220 -13.96 7.92 7.20
N CYS A 221 -14.51 7.31 6.14
CA CYS A 221 -15.58 7.89 5.33
C CYS A 221 -16.97 7.78 5.99
N THR A 222 -17.11 7.02 7.08
CA THR A 222 -18.40 6.83 7.75
C THR A 222 -18.70 8.01 8.69
N PRO A 223 -19.85 8.70 8.56
CA PRO A 223 -20.22 9.77 9.47
C PRO A 223 -20.29 9.29 10.93
N ARG A 224 -19.78 10.11 11.87
CA ARG A 224 -19.74 9.77 13.31
C ARG A 224 -21.12 9.40 13.90
N GLY A 225 -22.20 10.01 13.41
CA GLY A 225 -23.57 9.68 13.83
C GLY A 225 -24.06 8.29 13.42
N CYS A 226 -23.47 7.69 12.38
CA CYS A 226 -23.75 6.31 11.98
C CYS A 226 -22.95 5.32 12.83
N LEU A 227 -21.71 5.67 13.20
CA LEU A 227 -20.88 4.86 14.11
C LEU A 227 -21.49 4.75 15.51
N ALA A 228 -22.07 5.83 16.03
CA ALA A 228 -22.78 5.82 17.31
C ALA A 228 -23.96 4.82 17.32
N LYS A 229 -24.66 4.67 16.18
CA LYS A 229 -25.76 3.69 16.05
C LYS A 229 -25.27 2.24 16.08
N VAL A 230 -24.08 1.96 15.55
CA VAL A 230 -23.46 0.63 15.62
C VAL A 230 -23.01 0.29 17.05
N GLY A 231 -22.44 1.25 17.77
CA GLY A 231 -22.12 1.10 19.19
C GLY A 231 -23.37 0.87 20.05
N VAL A 232 -24.42 1.68 19.84
CA VAL A 232 -25.71 1.51 20.52
C VAL A 232 -26.37 0.18 20.17
N LEU A 233 -26.31 -0.28 18.92
CA LEU A 233 -26.82 -1.59 18.50
C LEU A 233 -26.06 -2.76 19.15
N GLY A 234 -24.73 -2.64 19.32
CA GLY A 234 -23.93 -3.61 20.07
C GLY A 234 -24.32 -3.67 21.55
N TYR A 235 -24.54 -2.53 22.19
CA TYR A 235 -25.03 -2.50 23.58
C TYR A 235 -26.48 -3.01 23.68
N THR A 236 -27.38 -2.67 22.76
CA THR A 236 -28.76 -3.18 22.82
C THR A 236 -28.88 -4.65 22.43
N GLY A 237 -28.02 -5.17 21.55
CA GLY A 237 -27.99 -6.58 21.17
C GLY A 237 -27.51 -7.48 22.31
N ILE A 238 -26.48 -7.07 23.04
CA ILE A 238 -25.96 -7.83 24.19
C ILE A 238 -26.96 -7.88 25.36
N TYR A 239 -27.78 -6.83 25.55
CA TYR A 239 -28.84 -6.86 26.58
C TYR A 239 -30.03 -7.74 26.21
N TRP A 240 -30.37 -7.88 24.92
CA TRP A 240 -31.45 -8.76 24.48
C TRP A 240 -31.07 -10.25 24.52
N GLU A 241 -29.82 -10.58 24.17
CA GLU A 241 -29.35 -11.97 24.13
C GLU A 241 -29.00 -12.53 25.52
N SER A 242 -28.71 -11.65 26.50
CA SER A 242 -28.44 -12.03 27.90
C SER A 242 -29.73 -12.22 28.74
N MET A 243 -30.86 -11.65 28.32
CA MET A 243 -32.17 -11.87 28.96
C MET A 243 -32.98 -12.93 28.22
N GLY A 244 -32.54 -14.19 28.26
CA GLY A 244 -33.22 -15.32 27.61
C GLY A 244 -34.73 -15.41 27.90
N VAL A 245 -35.54 -14.70 27.11
CA VAL A 245 -36.99 -14.67 27.21
C VAL A 245 -37.54 -14.86 25.81
N ASN A 246 -37.96 -16.11 25.53
CA ASN A 246 -38.88 -16.42 24.45
C ASN A 246 -40.17 -15.62 24.66
N GLY A 247 -40.36 -14.54 23.92
CA GLY A 247 -41.58 -13.74 24.00
C GLY A 247 -41.60 -12.64 22.96
N THR A 248 -42.66 -12.65 22.15
CA THR A 248 -43.01 -11.69 21.09
C THR A 248 -42.67 -10.22 21.40
N PRO A 249 -42.26 -9.42 20.38
CA PRO A 249 -41.89 -8.02 20.58
C PRO A 249 -43.09 -7.16 21.05
N PRO A 250 -42.90 -6.18 21.95
CA PRO A 250 -43.98 -5.32 22.40
C PRO A 250 -44.37 -4.27 21.33
N PRO A 251 -45.61 -3.77 21.32
CA PRO A 251 -46.07 -2.84 20.30
C PRO A 251 -45.45 -1.45 20.54
N ARG A 252 -45.16 -0.76 19.43
CA ARG A 252 -44.69 0.63 19.42
C ARG A 252 -45.72 1.53 20.11
N SER A 253 -45.42 2.00 21.32
CA SER A 253 -46.22 3.03 22.00
C SER A 253 -45.64 4.43 21.77
N ALA A 254 -46.57 5.34 21.50
CA ALA A 254 -46.38 6.69 21.01
C ALA A 254 -45.55 7.60 21.93
N THR A 255 -44.84 8.51 21.28
CA THR A 255 -44.19 9.71 21.82
C THR A 255 -45.14 10.47 22.76
N ARG A 256 -44.80 10.58 24.05
CA ARG A 256 -45.44 11.50 24.98
C ARG A 256 -44.47 12.63 25.30
N SER A 257 -44.75 13.82 24.77
CA SER A 257 -44.08 15.07 25.10
C SER A 257 -44.06 15.29 26.61
N ARG A 258 -42.86 15.46 27.19
CA ARG A 258 -42.69 15.91 28.57
C ARG A 258 -42.38 17.40 28.52
N GLN A 259 -43.38 18.19 28.86
CA GLN A 259 -43.30 19.63 29.08
C GLN A 259 -42.40 19.87 30.30
N VAL A 260 -41.28 20.58 30.10
CA VAL A 260 -40.38 21.03 31.17
C VAL A 260 -41.02 22.28 31.77
N SER A 261 -41.37 22.22 33.06
CA SER A 261 -41.77 23.38 33.84
C SER A 261 -40.53 23.97 34.50
N ASP A 262 -40.25 25.25 34.25
CA ASP A 262 -39.13 25.98 34.86
C ASP A 262 -39.37 26.24 36.37
N PRO A 263 -38.32 26.23 37.22
CA PRO A 263 -38.40 26.64 38.62
C PRO A 263 -38.37 28.18 38.77
N PRO A 264 -38.88 28.73 39.90
CA PRO A 264 -39.04 30.18 40.07
C PRO A 264 -37.72 30.90 40.34
N ILE A 265 -37.61 32.12 39.78
CA ILE A 265 -36.46 33.03 39.86
C ILE A 265 -36.52 33.83 41.18
N ASP A 266 -35.43 33.79 41.95
CA ASP A 266 -35.22 34.58 43.18
C ASP A 266 -34.68 35.99 42.83
N PRO A 267 -35.31 37.10 43.24
CA PRO A 267 -35.03 38.44 42.72
C PRO A 267 -33.85 39.20 43.38
N HIS A 268 -32.97 38.54 44.15
CA HIS A 268 -31.86 39.23 44.83
C HIS A 268 -30.47 38.63 44.54
N HIS A 269 -30.05 38.67 43.28
CA HIS A 269 -28.62 38.49 42.94
C HIS A 269 -28.19 39.45 41.81
N PRO A 270 -27.15 40.28 42.01
CA PRO A 270 -26.65 41.20 40.97
C PRO A 270 -25.88 40.44 39.86
N PRO A 271 -25.87 40.94 38.61
CA PRO A 271 -25.32 40.23 37.47
C PRO A 271 -23.79 40.17 37.52
N PHE A 272 -23.24 38.97 37.34
CA PHE A 272 -21.82 38.71 37.15
C PHE A 272 -21.37 39.31 35.80
N VAL A 273 -20.45 40.27 35.85
CA VAL A 273 -19.79 40.87 34.68
C VAL A 273 -18.66 39.94 34.23
N SER A 274 -18.67 39.51 32.96
CA SER A 274 -17.59 38.74 32.35
C SER A 274 -16.37 39.64 32.05
N PRO A 275 -15.13 39.22 32.33
CA PRO A 275 -13.95 39.99 31.93
C PRO A 275 -13.54 39.71 30.47
N LEU A 276 -13.18 40.76 29.75
CA LEU A 276 -12.58 40.72 28.40
C LEU A 276 -11.17 40.10 28.40
N PRO A 277 -10.72 39.51 27.27
CA PRO A 277 -9.35 38.99 27.13
C PRO A 277 -8.32 40.10 26.82
N PRO A 278 -7.05 39.93 27.22
CA PRO A 278 -5.99 40.90 26.95
C PRO A 278 -5.41 40.77 25.52
N HIS A 279 -4.84 41.89 25.06
CA HIS A 279 -4.13 42.08 23.79
C HIS A 279 -2.83 41.27 23.69
#